data_AF-A0A8H8T1D5-F1
#
_entry.id   AF-A0A8H8T1D5-F1
#
_cell.length_a   1.000
_cell.length_b   1.000
_cell.length_c   1.000
_cell.angle_alpha   90.00
_cell.angle_beta   90.00
_cell.angle_gamma   90.00
#
_symmetry.space_group_name_H-M   'P 1'
#
loop_
_entity.id
_entity.type
_entity.pdbx_description
1 polymer ?
#
loop_
_entity_poly.entity_id
_entity_poly.type
_entity_poly.pdbx_seq_one_letter_code
_entity_poly.pdbx_strand_id
1 'polypeptide(L)'
;MNQAGDAVPEPAPFVDNPRLWEGLPSQTNRYDDVFAGPRATRTMMPGSRSALANIDGDARPQLIAVPTGWTEYIHPAEGQVSKVYEKGSCGNLIAVFRRPYYYNSELRIVTETYIRHPNQLTFIEEWYSVFRELRNRVLPSATNFDVFLDCDGRNTCRYYMIDHANRTICWLRQRQTSDIGIADVRSVLGLRALLFEEYWTHLEYVPKNENHLGAVRSELQGALASCLLDHMTSEGSTSPFTKTECKSYLFALNQAAESGHMLYLNWSIARIMGLLVHSRNVNLYGQYGARLDRTATVEGRRHPPRSEGYMYKNVLLGGGPVIHLNRLENLWVDRIIYTHHWRGLLNDLIEEWSMAVAGAGVMWASNMVFVASPSVDIITKTICGISAIAAGATGVFTLHMIREHRSLGKYAAHAANYFQLYESHATGLQGLSIKYSVPWAGVVWSFGVTCVTLVFYLFSSFLVLAGAHLHVLVTAFLVTGAYVYARGVSPFMHDIRRVAHRIGIINAPPAPATPVARSFPGGDSVDALVLPPPDYEPRRD
;
A
#
# COMPACT_ATOMS: atom_id res chain seq x y z
N MET A 1 -24.41 -81.50 -24.00
CA MET A 1 -23.45 -80.72 -24.82
C MET A 1 -24.21 -79.50 -25.31
N ASN A 2 -23.95 -78.26 -24.91
CA ASN A 2 -22.76 -77.64 -24.32
C ASN A 2 -23.16 -76.57 -23.30
N GLN A 3 -22.25 -76.39 -22.34
CA GLN A 3 -22.31 -75.47 -21.21
C GLN A 3 -22.37 -74.01 -21.68
N ALA A 4 -23.26 -73.24 -21.06
CA ALA A 4 -23.16 -71.79 -20.99
C ALA A 4 -22.01 -71.46 -20.04
N GLY A 5 -20.97 -70.78 -20.56
CA GLY A 5 -19.89 -70.24 -19.75
C GLY A 5 -20.33 -68.95 -19.10
N ASP A 6 -20.38 -68.95 -17.77
CA ASP A 6 -20.49 -67.73 -16.96
C ASP A 6 -19.28 -66.84 -17.24
N ALA A 7 -19.52 -65.70 -17.90
CA ALA A 7 -18.55 -64.63 -17.99
C ALA A 7 -18.43 -63.99 -16.60
N VAL A 8 -17.27 -64.21 -15.96
CA VAL A 8 -16.85 -63.48 -14.77
C VAL A 8 -16.92 -61.98 -15.09
N PRO A 9 -17.63 -61.15 -14.31
CA PRO A 9 -17.60 -59.72 -14.53
C PRO A 9 -16.18 -59.23 -14.20
N GLU A 10 -15.49 -58.64 -15.18
CA GLU A 10 -14.27 -57.89 -14.90
C GLU A 10 -14.56 -56.85 -13.82
N PRO A 11 -13.79 -56.81 -12.72
CA PRO A 11 -13.96 -55.76 -11.72
C PRO A 11 -13.65 -54.43 -12.39
N ALA A 12 -14.63 -53.52 -12.39
CA ALA A 12 -14.45 -52.13 -12.81
C ALA A 12 -13.16 -51.57 -12.19
N PRO A 13 -12.35 -50.79 -12.93
CA PRO A 13 -11.04 -50.36 -12.46
C PRO A 13 -11.19 -49.51 -11.20
N PHE A 14 -10.88 -50.11 -10.05
CA PHE A 14 -10.76 -49.49 -8.73
C PHE A 14 -9.83 -48.25 -8.70
N VAL A 15 -9.07 -48.04 -9.78
CA VAL A 15 -8.13 -46.94 -10.02
C VAL A 15 -8.80 -45.57 -9.90
N ASP A 16 -10.05 -45.47 -10.32
CA ASP A 16 -10.80 -44.21 -10.36
C ASP A 16 -11.95 -44.24 -9.35
N ASN A 17 -11.65 -44.37 -8.06
CA ASN A 17 -12.61 -43.91 -7.06
C ASN A 17 -12.54 -42.37 -7.02
N PRO A 18 -13.48 -41.63 -7.66
CA PRO A 18 -13.41 -40.17 -7.78
C PRO A 18 -13.61 -39.47 -6.42
N ARG A 19 -14.03 -40.23 -5.41
CA ARG A 19 -14.28 -39.75 -4.06
C ARG A 19 -13.00 -39.67 -3.22
N LEU A 20 -11.95 -40.43 -3.57
CA LEU A 20 -10.61 -40.24 -3.02
C LEU A 20 -9.88 -39.27 -3.96
N TRP A 21 -9.56 -38.07 -3.49
CA TRP A 21 -9.02 -37.01 -4.36
C TRP A 21 -7.75 -36.36 -3.78
N GLU A 22 -6.91 -35.87 -4.69
CA GLU A 22 -5.59 -35.31 -4.41
C GLU A 22 -5.70 -33.86 -3.93
N GLY A 23 -5.25 -33.56 -2.70
CA GLY A 23 -5.28 -32.20 -2.16
C GLY A 23 -3.92 -31.68 -1.71
N LEU A 24 -3.88 -30.43 -1.26
CA LEU A 24 -2.70 -29.78 -0.68
C LEU A 24 -2.88 -29.47 0.81
N PRO A 25 -1.78 -29.40 1.58
CA PRO A 25 -1.80 -28.83 2.93
C PRO A 25 -2.36 -27.41 2.96
N SER A 26 -1.99 -26.55 2.02
CA SER A 26 -2.47 -25.16 1.93
C SER A 26 -3.99 -25.01 1.73
N GLN A 27 -4.67 -26.06 1.26
CA GLN A 27 -6.13 -26.11 1.07
C GLN A 27 -6.87 -26.60 2.31
N THR A 28 -6.41 -26.26 3.51
CA THR A 28 -7.00 -26.77 4.73
C THR A 28 -8.36 -26.13 5.04
N ASN A 29 -9.35 -26.97 5.38
CA ASN A 29 -10.66 -26.55 5.90
C ASN A 29 -10.64 -26.40 7.43
N ARG A 30 -9.45 -26.24 8.01
CA ARG A 30 -9.26 -26.14 9.46
C ARG A 30 -10.01 -24.97 10.11
N TYR A 31 -10.32 -23.92 9.36
CA TYR A 31 -11.05 -22.75 9.88
C TYR A 31 -12.56 -22.80 9.63
N ASP A 32 -13.03 -23.78 8.86
CA ASP A 32 -14.45 -23.95 8.55
C ASP A 32 -15.07 -24.84 9.63
N ASP A 33 -15.75 -24.24 10.61
CA ASP A 33 -16.38 -24.97 11.71
C ASP A 33 -17.75 -25.51 11.31
N VAL A 34 -17.76 -26.75 10.83
CA VAL A 34 -18.99 -27.47 10.43
C VAL A 34 -19.70 -28.11 11.63
N PHE A 35 -19.07 -28.18 12.81
CA PHE A 35 -19.58 -28.92 13.97
C PHE A 35 -19.83 -28.06 15.21
N ALA A 36 -19.80 -26.72 15.09
CA ALA A 36 -20.19 -25.81 16.16
C ALA A 36 -21.67 -25.97 16.54
N GLY A 37 -21.96 -26.91 17.44
CA GLY A 37 -23.28 -27.04 18.06
C GLY A 37 -23.60 -25.86 19.00
N PRO A 38 -24.88 -25.69 19.39
CA PRO A 38 -25.26 -24.69 20.38
C PRO A 38 -24.56 -24.95 21.73
N ARG A 39 -24.16 -23.88 22.43
CA ARG A 39 -23.58 -23.98 23.77
C ARG A 39 -24.59 -24.57 24.75
N ALA A 40 -24.18 -25.51 25.59
CA ALA A 40 -24.99 -26.11 26.63
C ALA A 40 -24.40 -25.86 28.02
N THR A 41 -25.27 -25.61 29.01
CA THR A 41 -24.87 -25.48 30.42
C THR A 41 -24.38 -26.84 30.94
N ARG A 42 -23.17 -26.89 31.51
CA ARG A 42 -22.59 -28.09 32.10
C ARG A 42 -22.62 -28.02 33.63
N THR A 43 -22.98 -29.12 34.29
CA THR A 43 -22.96 -29.23 35.76
C THR A 43 -21.62 -29.81 36.23
N MET A 44 -20.96 -29.14 37.17
CA MET A 44 -19.73 -29.64 37.80
C MET A 44 -20.08 -30.21 39.18
N MET A 45 -19.84 -31.50 39.41
CA MET A 45 -20.03 -32.10 40.74
C MET A 45 -18.79 -31.86 41.63
N PRO A 46 -18.97 -31.38 42.88
CA PRO A 46 -17.87 -31.23 43.84
C PRO A 46 -17.16 -32.57 44.08
N GLY A 47 -15.82 -32.56 44.10
CA GLY A 47 -15.01 -33.76 44.37
C GLY A 47 -14.75 -34.66 43.16
N SER A 48 -15.35 -34.40 41.99
CA SER A 48 -14.92 -35.07 40.75
C SER A 48 -13.53 -34.56 40.35
N ARG A 49 -12.50 -35.41 40.45
CA ARG A 49 -11.15 -35.10 39.93
C ARG A 49 -11.10 -35.08 38.39
N SER A 50 -12.23 -35.35 37.71
CA SER A 50 -12.27 -35.73 36.31
C SER A 50 -13.23 -34.89 35.45
N ALA A 51 -13.11 -33.57 35.45
CA ALA A 51 -13.50 -32.85 34.22
C ALA A 51 -12.73 -33.39 32.99
N LEU A 52 -11.56 -34.03 33.21
CA LEU A 52 -10.71 -34.67 32.20
C LEU A 52 -11.05 -36.14 31.88
N ALA A 53 -11.71 -36.89 32.78
CA ALA A 53 -12.01 -38.32 32.56
C ALA A 53 -13.49 -38.61 32.30
N ASN A 54 -14.34 -37.58 32.36
CA ASN A 54 -15.72 -37.72 31.94
C ASN A 54 -15.75 -37.69 30.42
N ILE A 55 -15.97 -38.86 29.80
CA ILE A 55 -16.69 -38.95 28.53
C ILE A 55 -17.88 -38.00 28.67
N ASP A 56 -17.95 -36.99 27.81
CA ASP A 56 -19.04 -36.01 27.83
C ASP A 56 -20.33 -36.74 27.43
N GLY A 57 -20.97 -37.41 28.38
CA GLY A 57 -22.18 -38.21 28.16
C GLY A 57 -23.36 -37.35 27.68
N ASP A 58 -23.26 -36.03 27.93
CA ASP A 58 -24.19 -34.99 27.49
C ASP A 58 -23.73 -34.30 26.19
N ALA A 59 -22.55 -34.63 25.62
CA ALA A 59 -22.20 -34.20 24.28
C ALA A 59 -23.06 -34.97 23.27
N ARG A 60 -23.70 -34.24 22.37
CA ARG A 60 -24.31 -34.80 21.18
C ARG A 60 -23.47 -34.34 20.00
N PRO A 61 -22.74 -35.23 19.32
CA PRO A 61 -22.66 -36.69 19.52
C PRO A 61 -21.77 -37.12 20.71
N GLN A 62 -22.01 -38.33 21.26
CA GLN A 62 -21.19 -38.89 22.34
C GLN A 62 -19.78 -39.17 21.83
N LEU A 63 -18.80 -38.57 22.49
CA LEU A 63 -17.39 -38.65 22.12
C LEU A 63 -16.73 -39.85 22.78
N ILE A 64 -16.00 -40.64 22.00
CA ILE A 64 -15.18 -41.74 22.53
C ILE A 64 -13.80 -41.23 22.98
N ALA A 65 -13.12 -42.06 23.78
CA ALA A 65 -11.71 -41.85 24.07
C ALA A 65 -10.88 -41.96 22.77
N VAL A 66 -9.65 -41.44 22.80
CA VAL A 66 -8.73 -41.58 21.67
C VAL A 66 -8.54 -43.08 21.37
N PRO A 67 -8.78 -43.55 20.14
CA PRO A 67 -8.68 -44.97 19.79
C PRO A 67 -7.27 -45.51 20.00
N THR A 68 -7.15 -46.81 20.27
CA THR A 68 -5.85 -47.47 20.47
C THR A 68 -4.95 -47.33 19.24
N GLY A 69 -3.68 -47.00 19.43
CA GLY A 69 -2.72 -46.77 18.35
C GLY A 69 -2.73 -45.33 17.79
N TRP A 70 -3.70 -44.50 18.20
CA TRP A 70 -3.76 -43.09 17.85
C TRP A 70 -3.23 -42.21 18.97
N THR A 71 -2.50 -41.17 18.60
CA THR A 71 -2.07 -40.10 19.50
C THR A 71 -2.78 -38.82 19.11
N GLU A 72 -3.43 -38.19 20.09
CA GLU A 72 -4.03 -36.88 19.93
C GLU A 72 -2.99 -35.80 20.24
N TYR A 73 -2.85 -34.87 19.30
CA TYR A 73 -2.06 -33.68 19.49
C TYR A 73 -2.93 -32.45 19.36
N ILE A 74 -2.47 -31.39 20.00
CA ILE A 74 -3.14 -30.11 19.99
C ILE A 74 -2.24 -29.10 19.29
N HIS A 75 -2.77 -28.40 18.29
CA HIS A 75 -1.98 -27.43 17.55
C HIS A 75 -1.44 -26.31 18.48
N PRO A 76 -0.15 -25.95 18.42
CA PRO A 76 0.48 -24.99 19.34
C PRO A 76 -0.12 -23.58 19.35
N ALA A 77 -0.54 -23.07 18.19
CA ALA A 77 -0.91 -21.65 18.03
C ALA A 77 -2.42 -21.40 17.82
N GLU A 78 -3.22 -22.45 17.68
CA GLU A 78 -4.66 -22.31 17.42
C GLU A 78 -5.40 -22.31 18.74
N GLY A 79 -5.53 -21.13 19.33
CA GLY A 79 -6.27 -20.96 20.56
C GLY A 79 -6.86 -19.56 20.67
N GLN A 80 -8.19 -19.48 20.63
CA GLN A 80 -8.90 -18.23 20.90
C GLN A 80 -8.78 -17.93 22.41
N VAL A 81 -8.00 -16.91 22.78
CA VAL A 81 -7.98 -16.39 24.16
C VAL A 81 -9.24 -15.57 24.36
N SER A 82 -10.31 -16.17 24.86
CA SER A 82 -11.43 -15.41 25.41
C SER A 82 -11.08 -14.99 26.84
N LYS A 83 -10.61 -13.75 27.03
CA LYS A 83 -10.44 -13.16 28.37
C LYS A 83 -11.83 -12.84 28.92
N VAL A 84 -12.36 -13.71 29.79
CA VAL A 84 -13.50 -13.36 30.65
C VAL A 84 -12.92 -12.77 31.92
N TYR A 85 -13.15 -11.47 32.16
CA TYR A 85 -12.93 -10.86 33.46
C TYR A 85 -14.10 -11.24 34.36
N GLU A 86 -13.92 -12.25 35.20
CA GLU A 86 -14.87 -12.51 36.28
C GLU A 86 -14.35 -11.83 37.56
N LYS A 87 -15.18 -10.94 38.09
CA LYS A 87 -14.86 -10.12 39.27
C LYS A 87 -14.99 -11.02 40.51
N GLY A 88 -13.86 -11.42 41.07
CA GLY A 88 -13.79 -12.00 42.42
C GLY A 88 -13.84 -13.53 42.47
N SER A 89 -12.82 -14.22 41.97
CA SER A 89 -12.38 -15.49 42.54
C SER A 89 -10.95 -15.80 42.10
N CYS A 90 -10.11 -16.26 43.04
CA CYS A 90 -8.73 -16.64 42.78
C CYS A 90 -8.68 -17.90 41.91
N GLY A 91 -8.05 -17.78 40.74
CA GLY A 91 -7.43 -18.85 39.98
C GLY A 91 -8.36 -19.91 39.38
N ASN A 92 -8.51 -19.89 38.06
CA ASN A 92 -8.43 -21.09 37.22
C ASN A 92 -8.28 -20.70 35.74
N LEU A 93 -7.34 -21.38 35.08
CA LEU A 93 -7.00 -21.20 33.66
C LEU A 93 -8.16 -21.72 32.81
N ILE A 94 -8.80 -20.85 32.02
CA ILE A 94 -9.87 -21.22 31.08
C ILE A 94 -9.26 -22.07 29.96
N ALA A 95 -9.80 -23.28 29.77
CA ALA A 95 -9.39 -24.18 28.70
C ALA A 95 -9.68 -23.55 27.34
N VAL A 96 -8.61 -23.28 26.59
CA VAL A 96 -8.65 -22.82 25.22
C VAL A 96 -8.88 -24.05 24.35
N PHE A 97 -10.07 -24.20 23.75
CA PHE A 97 -10.33 -25.29 22.80
C PHE A 97 -9.55 -25.01 21.52
N ARG A 98 -8.50 -25.80 21.33
CA ARG A 98 -7.62 -25.80 20.16
C ARG A 98 -8.05 -26.98 19.27
N ARG A 99 -8.06 -26.85 17.93
CA ARG A 99 -8.43 -28.00 17.07
C ARG A 99 -7.38 -29.12 17.26
N PRO A 100 -7.81 -30.34 17.63
CA PRO A 100 -6.90 -31.47 17.72
C PRO A 100 -6.66 -32.06 16.34
N TYR A 101 -5.52 -32.73 16.20
CA TYR A 101 -5.24 -33.64 15.09
C TYR A 101 -4.70 -34.94 15.66
N TYR A 102 -4.81 -36.00 14.85
CA TYR A 102 -4.55 -37.36 15.28
C TYR A 102 -3.49 -37.99 14.40
N TYR A 103 -2.58 -38.73 15.03
CA TYR A 103 -1.51 -39.44 14.34
C TYR A 103 -1.48 -40.90 14.78
N ASN A 104 -1.40 -41.80 13.82
CA ASN A 104 -1.18 -43.23 14.05
C ASN A 104 0.23 -43.58 13.54
N SER A 105 1.14 -43.92 14.45
CA SER A 105 2.54 -44.19 14.12
C SER A 105 2.76 -45.53 13.40
N GLU A 106 1.92 -46.54 13.67
CA GLU A 106 2.01 -47.86 13.04
C GLU A 106 1.54 -47.81 11.59
N LEU A 107 0.43 -47.12 11.33
CA LEU A 107 -0.15 -46.96 10.01
C LEU A 107 0.41 -45.74 9.24
N ARG A 108 1.13 -44.85 9.93
CA ARG A 108 1.65 -43.57 9.41
C ARG A 108 0.56 -42.66 8.84
N ILE A 109 -0.57 -42.60 9.54
CA ILE A 109 -1.73 -41.79 9.14
C ILE A 109 -1.76 -40.53 10.00
N VAL A 110 -1.91 -39.38 9.36
CA VAL A 110 -2.22 -38.10 10.00
C VAL A 110 -3.62 -37.68 9.57
N THR A 111 -4.46 -37.23 10.50
CA THR A 111 -5.79 -36.71 10.17
C THR A 111 -6.22 -35.59 11.11
N GLU A 112 -6.93 -34.62 10.55
CA GLU A 112 -7.64 -33.58 11.32
C GLU A 112 -9.11 -33.93 11.54
N THR A 113 -9.59 -35.01 10.91
CA THR A 113 -10.95 -35.52 11.13
C THR A 113 -11.08 -35.94 12.59
N TYR A 114 -12.19 -35.53 13.22
CA TYR A 114 -12.40 -35.76 14.65
C TYR A 114 -12.75 -37.22 14.94
N ILE A 115 -11.74 -38.10 15.01
CA ILE A 115 -11.90 -39.55 15.19
C ILE A 115 -12.48 -39.95 16.55
N ARG A 116 -12.54 -39.02 17.51
CA ARG A 116 -13.31 -39.20 18.76
C ARG A 116 -14.82 -39.30 18.50
N HIS A 117 -15.28 -38.99 17.29
CA HIS A 117 -16.62 -39.34 16.83
C HIS A 117 -16.62 -40.77 16.26
N PRO A 118 -17.46 -41.71 16.77
CA PRO A 118 -17.44 -43.12 16.34
C PRO A 118 -17.53 -43.34 14.83
N ASN A 119 -18.46 -42.64 14.17
CA ASN A 119 -18.62 -42.73 12.72
C ASN A 119 -17.40 -42.22 11.93
N GLN A 120 -16.65 -41.24 12.46
CA GLN A 120 -15.54 -40.65 11.72
C GLN A 120 -14.31 -41.57 11.71
N LEU A 121 -14.06 -42.28 12.81
CA LEU A 121 -13.00 -43.30 12.85
C LEU A 121 -13.23 -44.40 11.81
N THR A 122 -14.45 -44.93 11.73
CA THR A 122 -14.77 -45.99 10.76
C THR A 122 -14.59 -45.50 9.32
N PHE A 123 -14.93 -44.25 9.03
CA PHE A 123 -14.70 -43.67 7.70
C PHE A 123 -13.21 -43.51 7.39
N ILE A 124 -12.39 -43.08 8.35
CA ILE A 124 -10.93 -42.98 8.17
C ILE A 124 -10.32 -44.36 7.90
N GLU A 125 -10.75 -45.41 8.61
CA GLU A 125 -10.26 -46.78 8.41
C GLU A 125 -10.70 -47.35 7.04
N GLU A 126 -11.95 -47.13 6.65
CA GLU A 126 -12.48 -47.49 5.32
C GLU A 126 -11.67 -46.80 4.21
N TRP A 127 -11.47 -45.49 4.29
CA TRP A 127 -10.69 -44.74 3.30
C TRP A 127 -9.21 -45.11 3.29
N TYR A 128 -8.62 -45.39 4.45
CA TYR A 128 -7.25 -45.87 4.52
C TYR A 128 -7.09 -47.22 3.84
N SER A 129 -8.06 -48.13 3.94
CA SER A 129 -8.02 -49.42 3.23
C SER A 129 -7.97 -49.23 1.71
N VAL A 130 -8.81 -48.33 1.19
CA VAL A 130 -8.86 -47.95 -0.23
C VAL A 130 -7.54 -47.33 -0.68
N PHE A 131 -7.02 -46.35 0.09
CA PHE A 131 -5.73 -45.72 -0.17
C PHE A 131 -4.59 -46.73 -0.16
N ARG A 132 -4.55 -47.63 0.82
CA ARG A 132 -3.50 -48.65 0.98
C ARG A 132 -3.46 -49.60 -0.19
N GLU A 133 -4.62 -50.05 -0.68
CA GLU A 133 -4.68 -50.89 -1.88
C GLU A 133 -4.18 -50.15 -3.12
N LEU A 134 -4.57 -48.89 -3.30
CA LEU A 134 -4.09 -48.06 -4.42
C LEU A 134 -2.57 -47.84 -4.34
N ARG A 135 -2.04 -47.50 -3.16
CA ARG A 135 -0.60 -47.32 -2.92
C ARG A 135 0.18 -48.58 -3.23
N ASN A 136 -0.28 -49.74 -2.74
CA ASN A 136 0.41 -51.01 -2.95
C ASN A 136 0.43 -51.43 -4.43
N ARG A 137 -0.48 -50.92 -5.26
CA ARG A 137 -0.48 -51.17 -6.71
C ARG A 137 0.39 -50.18 -7.48
N VAL A 138 0.30 -48.89 -7.15
CA VAL A 138 0.92 -47.81 -7.94
C VAL A 138 2.32 -47.46 -7.46
N LEU A 139 2.54 -47.40 -6.15
CA LEU A 139 3.82 -47.01 -5.55
C LEU A 139 4.15 -47.86 -4.31
N PRO A 140 4.49 -49.15 -4.48
CA PRO A 140 4.77 -50.07 -3.38
C PRO A 140 5.97 -49.64 -2.51
N SER A 141 6.89 -48.85 -3.06
CA SER A 141 8.08 -48.36 -2.35
C SER A 141 7.77 -47.23 -1.35
N ALA A 142 6.59 -46.59 -1.43
CA ALA A 142 6.20 -45.48 -0.55
C ALA A 142 5.60 -45.93 0.79
N THR A 143 5.99 -47.11 1.30
CA THR A 143 5.54 -47.62 2.60
C THR A 143 6.07 -46.82 3.78
N ASN A 144 7.17 -46.10 3.58
CA ASN A 144 7.79 -45.21 4.56
C ASN A 144 7.23 -43.78 4.51
N PHE A 145 6.30 -43.48 3.61
CA PHE A 145 5.68 -42.15 3.55
C PHE A 145 4.55 -42.07 4.55
N ASP A 146 4.40 -40.89 5.14
CA ASP A 146 3.22 -40.58 5.92
C ASP A 146 2.09 -40.19 4.97
N VAL A 147 0.85 -40.51 5.34
CA VAL A 147 -0.34 -40.11 4.57
C VAL A 147 -1.19 -39.21 5.43
N PHE A 148 -1.58 -38.07 4.86
CA PHE A 148 -2.62 -37.25 5.44
C PHE A 148 -3.96 -37.63 4.82
N LEU A 149 -4.98 -37.86 5.66
CA LEU A 149 -6.35 -38.17 5.26
C LEU A 149 -7.30 -37.18 5.92
N ASP A 150 -8.20 -36.60 5.13
CA ASP A 150 -9.24 -35.70 5.60
C ASP A 150 -10.57 -36.09 4.95
N CYS A 151 -11.46 -36.64 5.77
CA CYS A 151 -12.71 -37.24 5.33
C CYS A 151 -13.90 -36.33 5.63
N ASP A 152 -14.72 -36.08 4.62
CA ASP A 152 -16.06 -35.53 4.80
C ASP A 152 -17.08 -36.68 4.83
N GLY A 153 -17.07 -37.39 5.95
CA GLY A 153 -17.89 -38.59 6.12
C GLY A 153 -17.50 -39.73 5.15
N ARG A 154 -18.50 -40.41 4.59
CA ARG A 154 -18.32 -41.46 3.56
C ARG A 154 -18.27 -40.92 2.13
N ASN A 155 -18.48 -39.62 1.93
CA ASN A 155 -18.72 -39.14 0.57
C ASN A 155 -17.41 -38.87 -0.16
N THR A 156 -16.46 -38.20 0.48
CA THR A 156 -15.16 -37.87 -0.11
C THR A 156 -14.05 -37.93 0.92
N CYS A 157 -12.85 -38.31 0.49
CA CYS A 157 -11.63 -38.25 1.28
C CYS A 157 -10.53 -37.55 0.47
N ARG A 158 -9.97 -36.50 1.06
CA ARG A 158 -8.81 -35.80 0.52
C ARG A 158 -7.55 -36.46 1.06
N TYR A 159 -6.56 -36.66 0.20
CA TYR A 159 -5.28 -37.21 0.62
C TYR A 159 -4.07 -36.54 -0.03
N TYR A 160 -2.94 -36.65 0.66
CA TYR A 160 -1.61 -36.43 0.10
C TYR A 160 -0.57 -37.24 0.90
N MET A 161 0.55 -37.58 0.27
CA MET A 161 1.64 -38.32 0.90
C MET A 161 2.82 -37.40 1.20
N ILE A 162 3.48 -37.64 2.33
CA ILE A 162 4.59 -36.84 2.83
C ILE A 162 5.87 -37.66 2.75
N ASP A 163 6.79 -37.20 1.89
CA ASP A 163 8.13 -37.74 1.79
C ASP A 163 9.09 -36.91 2.66
N HIS A 164 9.33 -37.39 3.88
CA HIS A 164 10.27 -36.76 4.82
C HIS A 164 11.73 -36.82 4.35
N ALA A 165 12.10 -37.77 3.48
CA ALA A 165 13.48 -37.90 2.99
C ALA A 165 13.82 -36.81 1.97
N ASN A 166 12.90 -36.55 1.03
CA ASN A 166 13.06 -35.47 0.04
C ASN A 166 12.48 -34.12 0.49
N ARG A 167 11.76 -34.10 1.63
CA ARG A 167 11.04 -32.94 2.18
C ARG A 167 9.99 -32.39 1.20
N THR A 168 9.25 -33.27 0.56
CA THR A 168 8.26 -32.92 -0.48
C THR A 168 6.95 -33.66 -0.27
N ILE A 169 5.91 -33.22 -0.98
CA ILE A 169 4.61 -33.90 -1.03
C ILE A 169 4.42 -34.55 -2.39
N CYS A 170 3.69 -35.66 -2.41
CA CYS A 170 3.37 -36.38 -3.64
C CYS A 170 2.00 -37.08 -3.55
N TRP A 171 1.54 -37.57 -4.70
CA TRP A 171 0.26 -38.26 -4.86
C TRP A 171 0.45 -39.58 -5.61
N LEU A 172 -0.59 -40.41 -5.61
CA LEU A 172 -0.58 -41.69 -6.30
C LEU A 172 -1.07 -41.60 -7.74
N ARG A 173 -1.80 -40.54 -8.11
CA ARG A 173 -2.31 -40.35 -9.46
C ARG A 173 -1.61 -39.20 -10.16
N GLN A 174 -1.53 -39.30 -11.48
CA GLN A 174 -1.07 -38.21 -12.32
C GLN A 174 -2.15 -37.13 -12.40
N ARG A 175 -1.77 -35.89 -12.14
CA ARG A 175 -2.63 -34.70 -12.20
C ARG A 175 -1.87 -33.52 -12.76
N GLN A 176 -2.58 -32.57 -13.35
CA GLN A 176 -1.99 -31.29 -13.70
C GLN A 176 -1.86 -30.42 -12.46
N THR A 177 -0.88 -29.52 -12.46
CA THR A 177 -0.64 -28.55 -11.37
C THR A 177 -1.90 -27.74 -11.09
N SER A 178 -2.57 -27.27 -12.15
CA SER A 178 -3.83 -26.51 -12.08
C SER A 178 -4.95 -27.26 -11.37
N ASP A 179 -5.07 -28.58 -11.57
CA ASP A 179 -6.16 -29.39 -11.02
C ASP A 179 -6.07 -29.52 -9.50
N ILE A 180 -4.83 -29.54 -8.98
CA ILE A 180 -4.56 -29.65 -7.55
C ILE A 180 -4.50 -28.26 -6.89
N GLY A 181 -4.38 -27.18 -7.66
CA GLY A 181 -4.25 -25.81 -7.16
C GLY A 181 -2.80 -25.35 -6.94
N ILE A 182 -1.84 -26.00 -7.60
CA ILE A 182 -0.45 -25.54 -7.67
C ILE A 182 -0.32 -24.59 -8.88
N ALA A 183 0.32 -23.44 -8.67
CA ALA A 183 0.59 -22.50 -9.77
C ALA A 183 1.49 -23.11 -10.85
N ASP A 184 1.26 -22.76 -12.11
CA ASP A 184 2.10 -23.22 -13.21
C ASP A 184 3.52 -22.65 -13.11
N VAL A 185 4.50 -23.51 -13.37
CA VAL A 185 5.93 -23.20 -13.23
C VAL A 185 6.69 -23.41 -14.53
N ARG A 186 7.75 -22.63 -14.71
CA ARG A 186 8.61 -22.69 -15.91
C ARG A 186 9.55 -23.89 -15.92
N SER A 187 9.79 -24.51 -14.76
CA SER A 187 10.80 -25.57 -14.61
C SER A 187 10.40 -26.60 -13.56
N VAL A 188 10.96 -27.81 -13.69
CA VAL A 188 10.81 -28.87 -12.68
C VAL A 188 11.40 -28.45 -11.33
N LEU A 189 12.45 -27.62 -11.32
CA LEU A 189 13.00 -27.06 -10.09
C LEU A 189 11.99 -26.15 -9.39
N GLY A 190 11.23 -25.35 -10.14
CA GLY A 190 10.13 -24.55 -9.61
C GLY A 190 9.03 -25.41 -9.01
N LEU A 191 8.64 -26.50 -9.66
CA LEU A 191 7.64 -27.43 -9.12
C LEU A 191 8.14 -28.05 -7.81
N ARG A 192 9.39 -28.52 -7.78
CA ARG A 192 10.01 -29.06 -6.57
C ARG A 192 10.02 -28.04 -5.44
N ALA A 193 10.27 -26.77 -5.75
CA ALA A 193 10.30 -25.69 -4.77
C ALA A 193 8.91 -25.42 -4.16
N LEU A 194 7.84 -25.45 -4.97
CA LEU A 194 6.46 -25.34 -4.48
C LEU A 194 6.06 -26.56 -3.62
N LEU A 195 6.42 -27.77 -4.03
CA LEU A 195 6.16 -28.98 -3.23
C LEU A 195 6.95 -28.99 -1.90
N PHE A 196 8.13 -28.38 -1.89
CA PHE A 196 8.94 -28.17 -0.69
C PHE A 196 8.29 -27.16 0.27
N GLU A 197 7.62 -26.13 -0.27
CA GLU A 197 6.82 -25.19 0.53
C GLU A 197 5.64 -25.88 1.20
N GLU A 198 4.87 -26.65 0.43
CA GLU A 198 3.72 -27.41 0.95
C GLU A 198 4.13 -28.41 2.03
N TYR A 199 5.31 -29.02 1.93
CA TYR A 199 5.87 -29.85 3.00
C TYR A 199 6.02 -29.09 4.33
N TRP A 200 6.51 -27.85 4.30
CA TRP A 200 6.62 -27.03 5.52
C TRP A 200 5.26 -26.58 6.03
N THR A 201 4.32 -26.29 5.13
CA THR A 201 2.92 -26.01 5.49
C THR A 201 2.28 -27.19 6.22
N HIS A 202 2.50 -28.42 5.75
CA HIS A 202 2.06 -29.62 6.48
C HIS A 202 2.66 -29.70 7.88
N LEU A 203 3.98 -29.54 8.01
CA LEU A 203 4.64 -29.58 9.32
C LEU A 203 4.22 -28.43 10.26
N GLU A 204 3.87 -27.27 9.71
CA GLU A 204 3.30 -26.17 10.49
C GLU A 204 1.93 -26.59 11.06
N TYR A 205 1.08 -27.18 10.23
CA TYR A 205 -0.27 -27.56 10.61
C TYR A 205 -0.31 -28.77 11.54
N VAL A 206 0.49 -29.81 11.30
CA VAL A 206 0.46 -31.06 12.08
C VAL A 206 1.87 -31.42 12.59
N PRO A 207 2.49 -30.58 13.44
CA PRO A 207 3.85 -30.77 13.92
C PRO A 207 3.95 -32.01 14.82
N LYS A 208 4.84 -32.97 14.53
CA LYS A 208 5.01 -34.14 15.41
C LYS A 208 5.72 -33.77 16.71
N ASN A 209 5.41 -34.47 17.81
CA ASN A 209 6.15 -34.35 19.07
C ASN A 209 7.40 -35.26 19.12
N GLU A 210 8.17 -35.30 18.04
CA GLU A 210 9.37 -36.13 17.88
C GLU A 210 10.56 -35.25 17.52
N ASN A 211 11.76 -35.59 17.98
CA ASN A 211 12.97 -34.82 17.66
C ASN A 211 13.51 -35.14 16.25
N HIS A 212 12.76 -34.76 15.22
CA HIS A 212 13.09 -35.03 13.81
C HIS A 212 13.64 -33.81 13.06
N LEU A 213 13.43 -32.59 13.58
CA LEU A 213 13.89 -31.34 12.94
C LEU A 213 15.15 -30.75 13.60
N GLY A 214 15.86 -31.49 14.44
CA GLY A 214 17.08 -31.01 15.11
C GLY A 214 18.15 -30.48 14.15
N ALA A 215 18.43 -31.21 13.07
CA ALA A 215 19.38 -30.76 12.04
C ALA A 215 18.86 -29.55 11.24
N VAL A 216 17.55 -29.53 10.96
CA VAL A 216 16.88 -28.43 10.26
C VAL A 216 16.94 -27.15 11.11
N ARG A 217 16.88 -27.24 12.44
CA ARG A 217 17.04 -26.07 13.31
C ARG A 217 18.36 -25.35 13.05
N SER A 218 19.47 -26.09 13.01
CA SER A 218 20.79 -25.52 12.76
C SER A 218 20.89 -24.91 11.36
N GLU A 219 20.29 -25.57 10.35
CA GLU A 219 20.16 -25.05 8.99
C GLU A 219 19.39 -23.72 8.97
N LEU A 220 18.25 -23.67 9.66
CA LEU A 220 17.41 -22.48 9.76
C LEU A 220 18.11 -21.34 10.50
N GLN A 221 18.86 -21.63 11.56
CA GLN A 221 19.66 -20.62 12.26
C GLN A 221 20.73 -20.02 11.36
N GLY A 222 21.44 -20.85 10.58
CA GLY A 222 22.40 -20.40 9.58
C GLY A 222 21.72 -19.56 8.48
N ALA A 223 20.55 -19.98 8.01
CA ALA A 223 19.79 -19.23 7.02
C ALA A 223 19.32 -17.86 7.55
N LEU A 224 18.81 -17.79 8.79
CA LEU A 224 18.43 -16.53 9.44
C LEU A 224 19.63 -15.60 9.62
N ALA A 225 20.81 -16.14 9.97
CA ALA A 225 22.04 -15.37 10.05
C ALA A 225 22.45 -14.82 8.67
N SER A 226 22.28 -15.59 7.60
CA SER A 226 22.55 -15.12 6.23
C SER A 226 21.58 -14.01 5.80
N CYS A 227 20.29 -14.14 6.10
CA CYS A 227 19.27 -13.10 5.85
C CYS A 227 19.57 -11.81 6.63
N LEU A 228 20.01 -11.95 7.89
CA LEU A 228 20.42 -10.82 8.71
C LEU A 228 21.60 -10.06 8.10
N LEU A 229 22.63 -10.78 7.63
CA LEU A 229 23.79 -10.19 6.98
C LEU A 229 23.40 -9.51 5.68
N ASP A 230 22.66 -10.21 4.81
CA ASP A 230 22.19 -9.66 3.52
C ASP A 230 21.42 -8.34 3.71
N HIS A 231 20.48 -8.31 4.66
CA HIS A 231 19.72 -7.10 4.98
C HIS A 231 20.60 -5.97 5.54
N MET A 232 21.71 -6.28 6.21
CA MET A 232 22.65 -5.28 6.73
C MET A 232 23.63 -4.77 5.69
N THR A 233 23.93 -5.57 4.66
CA THR A 233 24.96 -5.26 3.66
C THR A 233 24.39 -4.84 2.30
N SER A 234 23.10 -5.04 2.05
CA SER A 234 22.46 -4.79 0.75
C SER A 234 21.13 -4.03 0.90
N GLU A 235 20.99 -2.90 0.21
CA GLU A 235 19.74 -2.14 0.10
C GLU A 235 18.66 -2.88 -0.72
N GLY A 236 19.11 -3.75 -1.63
CA GLY A 236 18.29 -4.56 -2.53
C GLY A 236 17.95 -5.95 -1.97
N SER A 237 18.20 -6.20 -0.68
CA SER A 237 18.02 -7.52 -0.05
C SER A 237 16.65 -8.14 -0.37
N THR A 238 16.67 -9.41 -0.76
CA THR A 238 15.47 -10.22 -0.98
C THR A 238 15.04 -10.97 0.29
N SER A 239 15.65 -10.66 1.44
CA SER A 239 15.29 -11.26 2.72
C SER A 239 13.81 -10.98 3.05
N PRO A 240 13.02 -12.00 3.43
CA PRO A 240 11.66 -11.79 3.89
C PRO A 240 11.58 -11.10 5.25
N PHE A 241 12.68 -11.12 6.00
CA PHE A 241 12.74 -10.69 7.39
C PHE A 241 13.64 -9.47 7.55
N THR A 242 13.23 -8.58 8.44
CA THR A 242 14.04 -7.45 8.91
C THR A 242 15.14 -7.90 9.85
N LYS A 243 16.16 -7.05 10.05
CA LYS A 243 17.22 -7.25 11.04
C LYS A 243 16.70 -7.62 12.44
N THR A 244 15.63 -6.96 12.88
CA THR A 244 15.03 -7.19 14.20
C THR A 244 14.29 -8.53 14.24
N GLU A 245 13.52 -8.85 13.20
CA GLU A 245 12.81 -10.14 13.08
C GLU A 245 13.79 -11.32 13.08
N CYS A 246 14.88 -11.27 12.30
CA CYS A 246 15.90 -12.32 12.30
C CYS A 246 16.45 -12.59 13.71
N LYS A 247 16.79 -11.53 14.46
CA LYS A 247 17.28 -11.66 15.84
C LYS A 247 16.23 -12.24 16.78
N SER A 248 14.99 -11.76 16.68
CA SER A 248 13.87 -12.26 17.49
C SER A 248 13.55 -13.72 17.20
N TYR A 249 13.62 -14.15 15.93
CA TYR A 249 13.42 -15.54 15.54
C TYR A 249 14.54 -16.46 16.03
N LEU A 250 15.81 -16.05 15.90
CA LEU A 250 16.93 -16.80 16.47
C LEU A 250 16.79 -16.99 17.98
N PHE A 251 16.41 -15.93 18.69
CA PHE A 251 16.13 -15.99 20.13
C PHE A 251 14.97 -16.94 20.45
N ALA A 252 13.83 -16.79 19.76
CA ALA A 252 12.66 -17.63 20.00
C ALA A 252 12.93 -19.12 19.73
N LEU A 253 13.70 -19.45 18.68
CA LEU A 253 14.10 -20.82 18.38
C LEU A 253 15.00 -21.42 19.46
N ASN A 254 15.87 -20.62 20.08
CA ASN A 254 16.69 -21.08 21.21
C ASN A 254 15.84 -21.35 22.45
N GLN A 255 14.96 -20.43 22.81
CA GLN A 255 14.03 -20.62 23.94
C GLN A 255 13.12 -21.84 23.74
N ALA A 256 12.59 -22.03 22.52
CA ALA A 256 11.75 -23.19 22.21
C ALA A 256 12.51 -24.52 22.38
N ALA A 257 13.78 -24.55 22.02
CA ALA A 257 14.59 -25.75 22.19
C ALA A 257 14.97 -26.02 23.65
N GLU A 258 15.30 -24.97 24.41
CA GLU A 258 15.60 -25.07 25.84
C GLU A 258 14.39 -25.52 26.67
N SER A 259 13.17 -25.27 26.18
CA SER A 259 11.94 -25.71 26.85
C SER A 259 11.78 -27.24 26.95
N GLY A 260 12.50 -28.02 26.14
CA GLY A 260 12.36 -29.48 26.06
C GLY A 260 11.07 -29.97 25.38
N HIS A 261 10.12 -29.08 25.03
CA HIS A 261 8.88 -29.45 24.36
C HIS A 261 9.03 -29.47 22.83
N MET A 262 9.29 -30.65 22.28
CA MET A 262 9.58 -30.85 20.85
C MET A 262 8.45 -30.38 19.93
N LEU A 263 7.19 -30.54 20.33
CA LEU A 263 6.03 -30.06 19.58
C LEU A 263 6.10 -28.56 19.25
N TYR A 264 6.38 -27.72 20.25
CA TYR A 264 6.46 -26.26 20.07
C TYR A 264 7.71 -25.86 19.28
N LEU A 265 8.82 -26.58 19.48
CA LEU A 265 10.04 -26.38 18.70
C LEU A 265 9.81 -26.69 17.21
N ASN A 266 9.24 -27.84 16.90
CA ASN A 266 9.00 -28.27 15.52
C ASN A 266 8.03 -27.34 14.80
N TRP A 267 6.97 -26.91 15.48
CA TRP A 267 6.06 -25.88 14.96
C TRP A 267 6.79 -24.57 14.66
N SER A 268 7.65 -24.10 15.58
CA SER A 268 8.40 -22.86 15.40
C SER A 268 9.37 -22.94 14.21
N ILE A 269 10.05 -24.08 14.06
CA ILE A 269 10.93 -24.36 12.91
C ILE A 269 10.11 -24.37 11.62
N ALA A 270 9.03 -25.15 11.56
CA ALA A 270 8.20 -25.26 10.37
C ALA A 270 7.61 -23.91 9.95
N ARG A 271 7.12 -23.12 10.92
CA ARG A 271 6.54 -21.79 10.67
C ARG A 271 7.55 -20.84 10.04
N ILE A 272 8.73 -20.70 10.63
CA ILE A 272 9.74 -19.75 10.15
C ILE A 272 10.36 -20.25 8.84
N MET A 273 10.61 -21.56 8.73
CA MET A 273 11.13 -22.17 7.51
C MET A 273 10.13 -22.04 6.35
N GLY A 274 8.83 -22.21 6.60
CA GLY A 274 7.77 -21.98 5.60
C GLY A 274 7.80 -20.55 5.05
N LEU A 275 7.89 -19.54 5.93
CA LEU A 275 8.02 -18.14 5.50
C LEU A 275 9.29 -17.88 4.67
N LEU A 276 10.41 -18.49 5.06
CA LEU A 276 11.67 -18.38 4.34
C LEU A 276 11.60 -19.05 2.96
N VAL A 277 11.03 -20.24 2.89
CA VAL A 277 10.86 -21.02 1.66
C VAL A 277 9.92 -20.33 0.70
N HIS A 278 8.78 -19.83 1.18
CA HIS A 278 7.86 -19.02 0.38
C HIS A 278 8.58 -17.84 -0.29
N SER A 279 9.37 -17.08 0.49
CA SER A 279 10.16 -15.97 -0.07
C SER A 279 11.19 -16.42 -1.10
N ARG A 280 11.89 -17.53 -0.84
CA ARG A 280 12.85 -18.11 -1.79
C ARG A 280 12.17 -18.55 -3.08
N ASN A 281 10.97 -19.12 -3.01
CA ASN A 281 10.19 -19.54 -4.16
C ASN A 281 9.78 -18.34 -5.02
N VAL A 282 9.24 -17.29 -4.40
CA VAL A 282 8.88 -16.03 -5.07
C VAL A 282 10.10 -15.38 -5.75
N ASN A 283 11.30 -15.54 -5.19
CA ASN A 283 12.56 -15.02 -5.75
C ASN A 283 13.30 -16.00 -6.67
N LEU A 284 12.69 -17.14 -7.02
CA LEU A 284 13.27 -18.17 -7.90
C LEU A 284 14.63 -18.69 -7.41
N TYR A 285 14.79 -18.83 -6.09
CA TYR A 285 16.05 -19.23 -5.47
C TYR A 285 16.51 -20.62 -5.97
N GLY A 286 17.79 -20.73 -6.33
CA GLY A 286 18.36 -21.98 -6.86
C GLY A 286 17.94 -22.34 -8.30
N GLN A 287 17.19 -21.46 -8.98
CA GLN A 287 16.78 -21.65 -10.38
C GLN A 287 17.58 -20.72 -11.31
N TYR A 288 17.55 -21.03 -12.61
CA TYR A 288 18.09 -20.12 -13.63
C TYR A 288 17.24 -18.84 -13.68
N GLY A 289 17.88 -17.68 -13.56
CA GLY A 289 17.20 -16.39 -13.47
C GLY A 289 16.73 -16.02 -12.06
N ALA A 290 17.34 -16.56 -11.01
CA ALA A 290 17.06 -16.17 -9.62
C ALA A 290 17.15 -14.64 -9.41
N ARG A 291 16.22 -14.08 -8.63
CA ARG A 291 16.26 -12.67 -8.26
C ARG A 291 17.33 -12.44 -7.20
N LEU A 292 18.34 -11.64 -7.54
CA LEU A 292 19.41 -11.26 -6.61
C LEU A 292 19.17 -9.91 -5.93
N ASP A 293 18.37 -9.05 -6.56
CA ASP A 293 17.98 -7.74 -6.03
C ASP A 293 16.47 -7.61 -6.12
N ARG A 294 15.84 -7.18 -5.02
CA ARG A 294 14.38 -6.97 -4.96
C ARG A 294 13.86 -6.07 -6.09
N THR A 295 14.66 -5.11 -6.53
CA THR A 295 14.31 -4.11 -7.55
C THR A 295 14.52 -4.59 -8.99
N ALA A 296 15.19 -5.72 -9.20
CA ALA A 296 15.47 -6.25 -10.53
C ALA A 296 14.21 -6.86 -11.17
N THR A 297 13.94 -6.60 -12.44
CA THR A 297 12.83 -7.27 -13.16
C THR A 297 13.31 -8.59 -13.76
N VAL A 298 12.67 -9.69 -13.36
CA VAL A 298 13.00 -11.07 -13.76
C VAL A 298 11.88 -11.67 -14.59
N GLU A 299 10.62 -11.42 -14.22
CA GLU A 299 9.47 -11.98 -14.93
C GLU A 299 9.10 -11.20 -16.20
N GLY A 300 9.76 -10.06 -16.43
CA GLY A 300 9.50 -9.19 -17.58
C GLY A 300 8.27 -8.31 -17.42
N ARG A 301 7.67 -8.24 -16.22
CA ARG A 301 6.51 -7.38 -15.95
C ARG A 301 6.98 -5.95 -15.71
N ARG A 302 7.28 -5.24 -16.81
CA ARG A 302 7.76 -3.86 -16.77
C ARG A 302 6.61 -2.87 -16.57
N HIS A 303 6.90 -1.78 -15.87
CA HIS A 303 5.96 -0.66 -15.73
C HIS A 303 5.72 0.02 -17.08
N PRO A 304 4.46 0.45 -17.37
CA PRO A 304 4.14 1.13 -18.62
C PRO A 304 4.80 2.51 -18.71
N PRO A 305 5.04 3.04 -19.92
CA PRO A 305 5.59 4.37 -20.09
C PRO A 305 4.71 5.46 -19.47
N ARG A 306 5.33 6.59 -19.11
CA ARG A 306 4.61 7.75 -18.58
C ARG A 306 3.65 8.30 -19.64
N SER A 307 2.37 8.44 -19.30
CA SER A 307 1.37 9.01 -20.21
C SER A 307 1.49 10.53 -20.31
N GLU A 308 1.09 11.13 -21.42
CA GLU A 308 1.14 12.59 -21.61
C GLU A 308 0.30 13.33 -20.55
N GLY A 309 -0.91 12.83 -20.27
CA GLY A 309 -1.77 13.39 -19.23
C GLY A 309 -1.18 13.30 -17.83
N TYR A 310 -0.35 12.29 -17.55
CA TYR A 310 0.41 12.20 -16.31
C TYR A 310 1.51 13.27 -16.23
N MET A 311 2.22 13.54 -17.33
CA MET A 311 3.27 14.56 -17.36
C MET A 311 2.72 15.96 -17.05
N TYR A 312 1.55 16.32 -17.60
CA TYR A 312 0.87 17.58 -17.28
C TYR A 312 0.53 17.67 -15.78
N LYS A 313 -0.06 16.61 -15.20
CA LYS A 313 -0.40 16.57 -13.77
C LYS A 313 0.83 16.61 -12.88
N ASN A 314 1.95 16.03 -13.31
CA ASN A 314 3.21 16.10 -12.58
C ASN A 314 3.72 17.54 -12.44
N VAL A 315 3.66 18.33 -13.52
CA VAL A 315 4.03 19.75 -13.46
C VAL A 315 3.07 20.53 -12.56
N LEU A 316 1.75 20.31 -12.72
CA LEU A 316 0.74 20.97 -11.90
C LEU A 316 0.89 20.66 -10.40
N LEU A 317 1.33 19.46 -10.04
CA LEU A 317 1.52 19.03 -8.65
C LEU A 317 2.95 19.23 -8.15
N GLY A 318 3.75 20.08 -8.82
CA GLY A 318 5.09 20.47 -8.37
C GLY A 318 6.12 19.34 -8.36
N GLY A 319 5.94 18.31 -9.20
CA GLY A 319 6.87 17.18 -9.30
C GLY A 319 6.62 16.04 -8.29
N GLY A 320 5.66 16.19 -7.37
CA GLY A 320 5.28 15.15 -6.41
C GLY A 320 4.93 13.79 -7.05
N PRO A 321 4.14 13.75 -8.16
CA PRO A 321 3.71 12.48 -8.75
C PRO A 321 4.86 11.60 -9.22
N VAL A 322 5.98 12.16 -9.67
CA VAL A 322 7.17 11.38 -10.06
C VAL A 322 7.84 10.76 -8.85
N ILE A 323 7.97 11.49 -7.75
CA ILE A 323 8.57 10.99 -6.51
C ILE A 323 7.77 9.81 -5.96
N HIS A 324 6.45 9.98 -5.84
CA HIS A 324 5.59 8.90 -5.35
C HIS A 324 5.51 7.73 -6.32
N LEU A 325 5.55 7.97 -7.63
CA LEU A 325 5.52 6.89 -8.61
C LEU A 325 6.78 6.02 -8.55
N ASN A 326 7.95 6.64 -8.45
CA ASN A 326 9.20 5.88 -8.29
C ASN A 326 9.19 5.04 -7.00
N ARG A 327 8.65 5.56 -5.89
CA ARG A 327 8.49 4.80 -4.64
C ARG A 327 7.53 3.61 -4.79
N LEU A 328 6.40 3.82 -5.46
CA LEU A 328 5.40 2.78 -5.74
C LEU A 328 5.96 1.70 -6.67
N GLU A 329 6.64 2.09 -7.74
CA GLU A 329 7.22 1.18 -8.73
C GLU A 329 8.39 0.37 -8.17
N ASN A 330 9.21 0.96 -7.30
CA ASN A 330 10.28 0.26 -6.58
C ASN A 330 9.74 -0.72 -5.52
N LEU A 331 8.49 -0.56 -5.09
CA LEU A 331 7.83 -1.48 -4.17
C LEU A 331 7.10 -2.60 -4.92
N TRP A 332 6.60 -2.34 -6.13
CA TRP A 332 5.75 -3.25 -6.92
C TRP A 332 6.50 -3.88 -8.11
N VAL A 333 7.70 -4.37 -7.89
CA VAL A 333 8.52 -5.00 -8.95
C VAL A 333 8.04 -6.42 -9.19
N ASP A 334 7.73 -6.76 -10.45
CA ASP A 334 7.13 -8.03 -10.87
C ASP A 334 5.89 -8.47 -10.07
N ARG A 335 5.19 -7.51 -9.44
CA ARG A 335 4.02 -7.73 -8.56
C ARG A 335 4.36 -8.46 -7.24
N ILE A 336 5.59 -8.31 -6.78
CA ILE A 336 6.07 -8.84 -5.50
C ILE A 336 6.22 -7.67 -4.53
N ILE A 337 5.68 -7.80 -3.32
CA ILE A 337 5.84 -6.82 -2.22
C ILE A 337 6.45 -7.50 -1.01
N TYR A 338 7.39 -6.80 -0.40
CA TYR A 338 7.93 -7.16 0.91
C TYR A 338 7.19 -6.39 2.00
N THR A 339 6.73 -7.12 3.02
CA THR A 339 5.94 -6.58 4.14
C THR A 339 6.61 -5.39 4.82
N HIS A 340 7.93 -5.43 5.03
CA HIS A 340 8.64 -4.37 5.73
C HIS A 340 8.75 -3.08 4.89
N HIS A 341 8.99 -3.18 3.58
CA HIS A 341 8.99 -2.01 2.70
C HIS A 341 7.60 -1.39 2.54
N TRP A 342 6.55 -2.21 2.52
CA TRP A 342 5.17 -1.71 2.53
C TRP A 342 4.84 -0.93 3.82
N ARG A 343 5.22 -1.49 4.98
CA ARG A 343 5.06 -0.79 6.27
C ARG A 343 5.86 0.51 6.32
N GLY A 344 7.09 0.51 5.80
CA GLY A 344 7.91 1.72 5.66
C GLY A 344 7.20 2.79 4.85
N LEU A 345 6.75 2.45 3.63
CA LEU A 345 6.02 3.37 2.77
C LEU A 345 4.75 3.93 3.45
N LEU A 346 3.95 3.08 4.11
CA LEU A 346 2.75 3.54 4.82
C LEU A 346 3.09 4.53 5.93
N ASN A 347 4.13 4.26 6.72
CA ASN A 347 4.55 5.15 7.80
C ASN A 347 5.02 6.50 7.26
N ASP A 348 5.89 6.49 6.25
CA ASP A 348 6.39 7.70 5.62
C ASP A 348 5.24 8.54 5.04
N LEU A 349 4.30 7.91 4.31
CA LEU A 349 3.15 8.61 3.74
C LEU A 349 2.26 9.21 4.83
N ILE A 350 1.99 8.48 5.92
CA ILE A 350 1.20 8.99 7.04
C ILE A 350 1.89 10.19 7.69
N GLU A 351 3.22 10.14 7.86
CA GLU A 351 4.00 11.24 8.42
C GLU A 351 3.98 12.47 7.50
N GLU A 352 4.30 12.28 6.21
CA GLU A 352 4.27 13.33 5.18
C GLU A 352 2.89 14.01 5.11
N TRP A 353 1.81 13.22 5.08
CA TRP A 353 0.45 13.73 5.05
C TRP A 353 0.04 14.40 6.36
N SER A 354 0.54 13.95 7.51
CA SER A 354 0.29 14.62 8.80
C SER A 354 0.90 16.03 8.80
N MET A 355 2.09 16.19 8.23
CA MET A 355 2.71 17.51 8.03
C MET A 355 1.94 18.37 7.03
N ALA A 356 1.44 17.77 5.94
CA ALA A 356 0.60 18.48 4.98
C ALA A 356 -0.73 18.98 5.60
N VAL A 357 -1.38 18.19 6.45
CA VAL A 357 -2.58 18.63 7.20
C VAL A 357 -2.26 19.83 8.09
N ALA A 358 -1.13 19.79 8.81
CA ALA A 358 -0.70 20.92 9.63
C ALA A 358 -0.47 22.18 8.79
N GLY A 359 0.24 22.06 7.66
CA GLY A 359 0.45 23.15 6.71
C GLY A 359 -0.87 23.71 6.14
N ALA A 360 -1.80 22.84 5.77
CA ALA A 360 -3.13 23.22 5.31
C ALA A 360 -3.91 23.99 6.38
N GLY A 361 -3.83 23.57 7.65
CA GLY A 361 -4.46 24.25 8.78
C GLY A 361 -3.89 25.64 9.02
N VAL A 362 -2.56 25.81 8.95
CA VAL A 362 -1.90 27.12 9.03
C VAL A 362 -2.37 28.01 7.89
N MET A 363 -2.40 27.50 6.66
CA MET A 363 -2.86 28.28 5.49
C MET A 363 -4.33 28.67 5.55
N TRP A 364 -5.18 27.77 6.02
CA TRP A 364 -6.58 28.09 6.28
C TRP A 364 -6.70 29.22 7.32
N ALA A 365 -6.02 29.10 8.46
CA ALA A 365 -6.07 30.11 9.53
C ALA A 365 -5.52 31.47 9.08
N SER A 366 -4.35 31.50 8.43
CA SER A 366 -3.75 32.73 7.90
C SER A 366 -4.66 33.43 6.90
N ASN A 367 -5.26 32.69 5.97
CA ASN A 367 -6.17 33.28 4.99
C ASN A 367 -7.46 33.81 5.64
N MET A 368 -7.97 33.16 6.70
CA MET A 368 -9.11 33.68 7.47
C MET A 368 -8.80 35.00 8.17
N VAL A 369 -7.57 35.23 8.62
CA VAL A 369 -7.16 36.52 9.19
C VAL A 369 -7.27 37.64 8.14
N PHE A 370 -6.82 37.42 6.91
CA PHE A 370 -6.95 38.40 5.83
C PHE A 370 -8.42 38.65 5.45
N VAL A 371 -9.24 37.59 5.40
CA VAL A 371 -10.67 37.72 5.12
C VAL A 371 -11.40 38.52 6.19
N ALA A 372 -11.09 38.28 7.48
CA ALA A 372 -11.70 38.97 8.60
C ALA A 372 -11.20 40.41 8.80
N SER A 373 -10.04 40.76 8.23
CA SER A 373 -9.42 42.07 8.43
C SER A 373 -10.20 43.18 7.73
N PRO A 374 -10.68 44.22 8.44
CA PRO A 374 -11.49 45.29 7.84
C PRO A 374 -10.68 46.18 6.87
N SER A 375 -9.37 46.28 7.07
CA SER A 375 -8.45 47.10 6.25
C SER A 375 -8.12 46.53 4.88
N VAL A 376 -8.44 45.26 4.62
CA VAL A 376 -8.11 44.57 3.38
C VAL A 376 -9.22 44.79 2.33
N ASP A 377 -8.82 45.03 1.09
CA ASP A 377 -9.72 45.28 -0.04
C ASP A 377 -10.52 44.03 -0.43
N ILE A 378 -11.63 44.24 -1.15
CA ILE A 378 -12.55 43.16 -1.53
C ILE A 378 -11.90 42.10 -2.42
N ILE A 379 -10.96 42.50 -3.31
CA ILE A 379 -10.32 41.58 -4.25
C ILE A 379 -9.40 40.64 -3.48
N THR A 380 -8.52 41.18 -2.63
CA THR A 380 -7.66 40.37 -1.75
C THR A 380 -8.48 39.44 -0.86
N LYS A 381 -9.59 39.92 -0.28
CA LYS A 381 -10.51 39.09 0.52
C LYS A 381 -11.07 37.91 -0.27
N THR A 382 -11.52 38.14 -1.51
CA THR A 382 -12.06 37.05 -2.34
C THR A 382 -11.00 36.00 -2.68
N ILE A 383 -9.79 36.41 -3.07
CA ILE A 383 -8.70 35.49 -3.42
C ILE A 383 -8.24 34.70 -2.18
N CYS A 384 -8.03 35.37 -1.05
CA CYS A 384 -7.72 34.71 0.22
C CYS A 384 -8.85 33.76 0.67
N GLY A 385 -10.11 34.12 0.43
CA GLY A 385 -11.26 33.25 0.70
C GLY A 385 -11.24 31.96 -0.13
N ILE A 386 -10.99 32.06 -1.44
CA ILE A 386 -10.84 30.89 -2.32
C ILE A 386 -9.66 30.03 -1.87
N SER A 387 -8.52 30.66 -1.56
CA SER A 387 -7.34 29.95 -1.05
C SER A 387 -7.62 29.25 0.29
N ALA A 388 -8.40 29.86 1.18
CA ALA A 388 -8.80 29.23 2.44
C ALA A 388 -9.67 28.00 2.22
N ILE A 389 -10.66 28.09 1.31
CA ILE A 389 -11.52 26.95 0.97
C ILE A 389 -10.67 25.81 0.38
N ALA A 390 -9.75 26.13 -0.53
CA ALA A 390 -8.84 25.15 -1.12
C ALA A 390 -7.93 24.48 -0.05
N ALA A 391 -7.37 25.26 0.87
CA ALA A 391 -6.57 24.74 1.99
C ALA A 391 -7.41 23.85 2.91
N GLY A 392 -8.62 24.28 3.27
CA GLY A 392 -9.54 23.49 4.09
C GLY A 392 -9.94 22.17 3.42
N ALA A 393 -10.29 22.20 2.14
CA ALA A 393 -10.62 21.01 1.36
C ALA A 393 -9.42 20.05 1.25
N THR A 394 -8.21 20.59 1.03
CA THR A 394 -6.96 19.81 1.03
C THR A 394 -6.72 19.14 2.38
N GLY A 395 -6.94 19.86 3.49
CA GLY A 395 -6.81 19.32 4.85
C GLY A 395 -7.80 18.18 5.11
N VAL A 396 -9.07 18.34 4.76
CA VAL A 396 -10.10 17.29 4.90
C VAL A 396 -9.78 16.08 4.04
N PHE A 397 -9.39 16.29 2.77
CA PHE A 397 -8.98 15.21 1.88
C PHE A 397 -7.78 14.44 2.43
N THR A 398 -6.78 15.15 2.96
CA THR A 398 -5.57 14.52 3.52
C THR A 398 -5.90 13.73 4.80
N LEU A 399 -6.78 14.25 5.66
CA LEU A 399 -7.27 13.50 6.83
C LEU A 399 -8.02 12.22 6.43
N HIS A 400 -8.84 12.29 5.37
CA HIS A 400 -9.50 11.12 4.82
C HIS A 400 -8.48 10.08 4.32
N MET A 401 -7.45 10.51 3.58
CA MET A 401 -6.37 9.63 3.13
C MET A 401 -5.62 8.96 4.29
N ILE A 402 -5.27 9.72 5.34
CA ILE A 402 -4.62 9.15 6.53
C ILE A 402 -5.50 8.07 7.17
N ARG A 403 -6.82 8.33 7.30
CA ARG A 403 -7.76 7.37 7.86
C ARG A 403 -7.87 6.11 6.99
N GLU A 404 -8.00 6.27 5.68
CA GLU A 404 -8.03 5.18 4.70
C GLU A 404 -6.77 4.30 4.83
N HIS A 405 -5.58 4.92 4.81
CA HIS A 405 -4.32 4.17 4.81
C HIS A 405 -3.97 3.54 6.16
N ARG A 406 -4.37 4.16 7.28
CA ARG A 406 -4.25 3.52 8.61
C ARG A 406 -5.11 2.25 8.75
N SER A 407 -6.19 2.15 7.97
CA SER A 407 -7.06 0.98 7.96
C SER A 407 -6.54 -0.15 7.05
N LEU A 408 -5.54 0.12 6.21
CA LEU A 408 -4.96 -0.90 5.34
C LEU A 408 -4.20 -1.96 6.15
N GLY A 409 -4.28 -3.20 5.67
CA GLY A 409 -3.53 -4.30 6.25
C GLY A 409 -2.01 -4.09 6.11
N LYS A 410 -1.27 -4.51 7.13
CA LYS A 410 0.17 -4.29 7.24
C LYS A 410 1.04 -5.40 6.62
N TYR A 411 0.43 -6.37 5.94
CA TYR A 411 1.14 -7.54 5.38
C TYR A 411 1.22 -7.44 3.85
N ALA A 412 2.24 -8.06 3.26
CA ALA A 412 2.46 -8.08 1.81
C ALA A 412 1.23 -8.47 1.00
N ALA A 413 0.44 -9.47 1.44
CA ALA A 413 -0.78 -9.87 0.75
C ALA A 413 -1.82 -8.75 0.63
N HIS A 414 -1.99 -7.93 1.68
CA HIS A 414 -2.93 -6.81 1.66
C HIS A 414 -2.43 -5.70 0.72
N ALA A 415 -1.12 -5.45 0.73
CA ALA A 415 -0.48 -4.52 -0.17
C ALA A 415 -0.62 -4.99 -1.62
N ALA A 416 -0.39 -6.27 -1.90
CA ALA A 416 -0.49 -6.83 -3.24
C ALA A 416 -1.91 -6.69 -3.78
N ASN A 417 -2.92 -7.04 -2.97
CA ASN A 417 -4.32 -6.84 -3.34
C ASN A 417 -4.65 -5.36 -3.59
N TYR A 418 -4.13 -4.45 -2.75
CA TYR A 418 -4.30 -3.01 -2.93
C TYR A 418 -3.69 -2.53 -4.25
N PHE A 419 -2.45 -2.90 -4.55
CA PHE A 419 -1.77 -2.49 -5.77
C PHE A 419 -2.44 -3.07 -7.01
N GLN A 420 -2.84 -4.35 -6.97
CA GLN A 420 -3.59 -4.98 -8.06
C GLN A 420 -4.92 -4.28 -8.34
N LEU A 421 -5.62 -3.79 -7.30
CA LEU A 421 -6.88 -3.06 -7.46
C LEU A 421 -6.69 -1.70 -8.14
N TYR A 422 -5.56 -1.03 -7.91
CA TYR A 422 -5.26 0.31 -8.44
C TYR A 422 -4.34 0.31 -9.68
N GLU A 423 -3.76 -0.84 -10.04
CA GLU A 423 -2.91 -1.01 -11.22
C GLU A 423 -3.78 -1.02 -12.48
N SER A 424 -3.58 -0.03 -13.36
CA SER A 424 -4.16 -0.05 -14.70
C SER A 424 -3.21 -0.72 -15.69
N HIS A 425 -3.75 -1.50 -16.63
CA HIS A 425 -2.95 -2.12 -17.69
C HIS A 425 -2.22 -1.08 -18.58
N ALA A 426 -2.81 0.10 -18.79
CA ALA A 426 -2.24 1.12 -19.67
C ALA A 426 -1.33 2.12 -18.92
N THR A 427 -1.69 2.48 -17.69
CA THR A 427 -1.00 3.57 -16.95
C THR A 427 -0.29 3.09 -15.69
N GLY A 428 -0.39 1.80 -15.33
CA GLY A 428 0.21 1.25 -14.13
C GLY A 428 -0.30 1.96 -12.89
N LEU A 429 0.62 2.39 -12.03
CA LEU A 429 0.34 3.07 -10.76
C LEU A 429 0.34 4.61 -10.85
N GLN A 430 0.37 5.18 -12.06
CA GLN A 430 0.39 6.65 -12.27
C GLN A 430 -0.78 7.37 -11.58
N GLY A 431 -1.98 6.78 -11.60
CA GLY A 431 -3.16 7.37 -10.94
C GLY A 431 -3.00 7.43 -9.41
N LEU A 432 -2.41 6.39 -8.82
CA LEU A 432 -2.18 6.31 -7.39
C LEU A 432 -1.11 7.32 -6.95
N SER A 433 -0.05 7.51 -7.74
CA SER A 433 0.99 8.48 -7.41
C SER A 433 0.48 9.93 -7.47
N ILE A 434 -0.42 10.23 -8.42
CA ILE A 434 -1.12 11.52 -8.46
C ILE A 434 -1.92 11.72 -7.18
N LYS A 435 -2.75 10.73 -6.76
CA LYS A 435 -3.53 10.79 -5.52
C LYS A 435 -2.63 11.09 -4.31
N TYR A 436 -1.48 10.43 -4.20
CA TYR A 436 -0.55 10.59 -3.08
C TYR A 436 0.13 11.96 -3.01
N SER A 437 0.19 12.68 -4.14
CA SER A 437 0.84 13.99 -4.25
C SER A 437 -0.07 15.17 -3.89
N VAL A 438 -1.40 14.96 -3.94
CA VAL A 438 -2.40 16.03 -3.74
C VAL A 438 -2.24 16.76 -2.40
N PRO A 439 -2.02 16.07 -1.24
CA PRO A 439 -1.89 16.74 0.05
C PRO A 439 -0.86 17.87 0.06
N TRP A 440 0.37 17.59 -0.39
CA TRP A 440 1.46 18.57 -0.37
C TRP A 440 1.28 19.63 -1.46
N ALA A 441 0.85 19.22 -2.65
CA ALA A 441 0.60 20.17 -3.74
C ALA A 441 -0.47 21.21 -3.37
N GLY A 442 -1.56 20.78 -2.72
CA GLY A 442 -2.62 21.70 -2.29
C GLY A 442 -2.14 22.75 -1.28
N VAL A 443 -1.25 22.35 -0.35
CA VAL A 443 -0.62 23.29 0.60
C VAL A 443 0.27 24.30 -0.13
N VAL A 444 1.10 23.85 -1.06
CA VAL A 444 2.01 24.72 -1.83
C VAL A 444 1.23 25.71 -2.69
N TRP A 445 0.17 25.25 -3.36
CA TRP A 445 -0.69 26.14 -4.16
C TRP A 445 -1.40 27.18 -3.30
N SER A 446 -1.95 26.78 -2.14
CA SER A 446 -2.55 27.75 -1.22
C SER A 446 -1.52 28.77 -0.75
N PHE A 447 -0.32 28.33 -0.38
CA PHE A 447 0.75 29.23 0.04
C PHE A 447 1.14 30.19 -1.08
N GLY A 448 1.37 29.68 -2.29
CA GLY A 448 1.73 30.48 -3.46
C GLY A 448 0.68 31.54 -3.79
N VAL A 449 -0.61 31.17 -3.81
CA VAL A 449 -1.71 32.12 -4.05
C VAL A 449 -1.75 33.20 -2.97
N THR A 450 -1.66 32.82 -1.69
CA THR A 450 -1.62 33.78 -0.58
C THR A 450 -0.42 34.73 -0.68
N CYS A 451 0.77 34.23 -1.00
CA CYS A 451 1.98 35.04 -1.17
C CYS A 451 1.86 36.04 -2.33
N VAL A 452 1.39 35.58 -3.49
CA VAL A 452 1.18 36.45 -4.65
C VAL A 452 0.17 37.54 -4.31
N THR A 453 -0.95 37.17 -3.67
CA THR A 453 -1.97 38.12 -3.25
C THR A 453 -1.43 39.15 -2.25
N LEU A 454 -0.63 38.71 -1.28
CA LEU A 454 0.03 39.59 -0.31
C LEU A 454 0.97 40.59 -0.97
N VAL A 455 1.79 40.14 -1.94
CA VAL A 455 2.69 41.02 -2.69
C VAL A 455 1.89 42.08 -3.46
N PHE A 456 0.82 41.68 -4.15
CA PHE A 456 -0.05 42.62 -4.86
C PHE A 456 -0.74 43.61 -3.92
N TYR A 457 -1.22 43.15 -2.76
CA TYR A 457 -1.83 44.00 -1.74
C TYR A 457 -0.85 45.03 -1.17
N LEU A 458 0.38 44.61 -0.86
CA LEU A 458 1.42 45.52 -0.35
C LEU A 458 1.83 46.54 -1.42
N PHE A 459 1.95 46.11 -2.67
CA PHE A 459 2.27 46.99 -3.80
C PHE A 459 1.15 48.00 -4.07
N SER A 460 -0.11 47.56 -4.09
CA SER A 460 -1.26 48.46 -4.29
C SER A 460 -1.40 49.47 -3.15
N SER A 461 -1.24 49.03 -1.90
CA SER A 461 -1.26 49.90 -0.73
C SER A 461 -0.15 50.94 -0.76
N PHE A 462 1.06 50.55 -1.18
CA PHE A 462 2.18 51.47 -1.37
C PHE A 462 1.89 52.52 -2.45
N LEU A 463 1.34 52.11 -3.60
CA LEU A 463 0.97 53.04 -4.68
C LEU A 463 -0.12 54.03 -4.24
N VAL A 464 -1.13 53.58 -3.49
CA VAL A 464 -2.17 54.46 -2.96
C VAL A 464 -1.59 55.48 -1.98
N LEU A 465 -0.70 55.05 -1.07
CA LEU A 465 -0.03 55.94 -0.13
C LEU A 465 0.86 56.96 -0.86
N ALA A 466 1.67 56.52 -1.82
CA ALA A 466 2.51 57.39 -2.64
C ALA A 466 1.68 58.40 -3.45
N GLY A 467 0.56 57.96 -4.04
CA GLY A 467 -0.39 58.82 -4.74
C GLY A 467 -1.05 59.84 -3.81
N ALA A 468 -1.47 59.44 -2.61
CA ALA A 468 -2.04 60.33 -1.61
C ALA A 468 -1.06 61.44 -1.21
N HIS A 469 0.21 61.09 -0.96
CA HIS A 469 1.26 62.10 -0.69
C HIS A 469 1.48 63.05 -1.86
N LEU A 470 1.47 62.55 -3.10
CA LEU A 470 1.59 63.38 -4.30
C LEU A 470 0.40 64.35 -4.42
N HIS A 471 -0.83 63.89 -4.17
CA HIS A 471 -2.01 64.74 -4.16
C HIS A 471 -1.95 65.85 -3.10
N VAL A 472 -1.47 65.54 -1.89
CA VAL A 472 -1.25 66.55 -0.84
C VAL A 472 -0.21 67.59 -1.27
N LEU A 473 0.88 67.18 -1.91
CA LEU A 473 1.91 68.12 -2.41
C LEU A 473 1.37 69.03 -3.53
N VAL A 474 0.64 68.47 -4.49
CA VAL A 474 0.03 69.24 -5.59
C VAL A 474 -1.02 70.20 -5.05
N THR A 475 -1.88 69.77 -4.14
CA THR A 475 -2.89 70.65 -3.53
C THR A 475 -2.25 71.74 -2.67
N ALA A 476 -1.21 71.44 -1.90
CA ALA A 476 -0.45 72.45 -1.15
C ALA A 476 0.20 73.49 -2.08
N PHE A 477 0.78 73.04 -3.19
CA PHE A 477 1.34 73.91 -4.24
C PHE A 477 0.27 74.81 -4.86
N LEU A 478 -0.89 74.26 -5.24
CA LEU A 478 -1.99 75.03 -5.82
C LEU A 478 -2.59 76.03 -4.82
N VAL A 479 -2.77 75.64 -3.55
CA VAL A 479 -3.28 76.53 -2.49
C VAL A 479 -2.28 77.65 -2.19
N THR A 480 -0.98 77.35 -2.17
CA THR A 480 0.06 78.36 -1.97
C THR A 480 0.14 79.30 -3.19
N GLY A 481 0.04 78.76 -4.41
CA GLY A 481 -0.05 79.56 -5.63
C GLY A 481 -1.26 80.49 -5.65
N ALA A 482 -2.44 80.00 -5.26
CA ALA A 482 -3.66 80.80 -5.15
C ALA A 482 -3.56 81.86 -4.04
N TYR A 483 -2.95 81.52 -2.90
CA TYR A 483 -2.71 82.45 -1.78
C TYR A 483 -1.76 83.59 -2.20
N VAL A 484 -0.67 83.27 -2.91
CA VAL A 484 0.29 84.25 -3.44
C VAL A 484 -0.35 85.15 -4.49
N TYR A 485 -1.17 84.59 -5.39
CA TYR A 485 -1.93 85.35 -6.39
C TYR A 485 -2.95 86.32 -5.74
N ALA A 486 -3.69 85.86 -4.73
CA ALA A 486 -4.69 86.67 -4.02
C ALA A 486 -4.08 87.84 -3.22
N ARG A 487 -2.80 87.75 -2.83
CA ARG A 487 -2.05 88.83 -2.16
C ARG A 487 -1.50 89.89 -3.13
N GLY A 488 -1.80 89.81 -4.42
CA GLY A 488 -1.38 90.79 -5.42
C GLY A 488 0.11 90.71 -5.78
N VAL A 489 0.80 89.63 -5.38
CA VAL A 489 2.16 89.35 -5.86
C VAL A 489 2.00 88.65 -7.20
N SER A 490 2.26 89.36 -8.30
CA SER A 490 2.28 88.76 -9.63
C SER A 490 3.21 87.54 -9.62
N PRO A 491 2.71 86.31 -9.84
CA PRO A 491 3.55 85.14 -9.79
C PRO A 491 4.44 85.13 -11.03
N PHE A 492 5.73 85.44 -10.83
CA PHE A 492 6.89 84.95 -11.56
C PHE A 492 6.64 84.44 -13.01
N MET A 493 6.09 85.28 -13.89
CA MET A 493 5.95 84.99 -15.32
C MET A 493 6.75 85.96 -16.21
N HIS A 494 7.51 86.89 -15.60
CA HIS A 494 8.44 87.75 -16.34
C HIS A 494 9.88 87.23 -16.41
N ASP A 495 10.26 86.24 -15.57
CA ASP A 495 11.65 85.76 -15.52
C ASP A 495 11.91 84.45 -16.27
N ILE A 496 10.89 83.72 -16.74
CA ILE A 496 11.09 82.50 -17.55
C ILE A 496 11.78 82.84 -18.89
N ARG A 497 11.55 84.03 -19.46
CA ARG A 497 12.31 84.52 -20.62
C ARG A 497 13.79 84.75 -20.33
N ARG A 498 14.17 85.15 -19.11
CA ARG A 498 15.59 85.34 -18.74
C ARG A 498 16.31 84.03 -18.46
N VAL A 499 15.60 83.00 -17.98
CA VAL A 499 16.16 81.66 -17.80
C VAL A 499 16.40 80.99 -19.16
N ALA A 500 15.48 81.12 -20.11
CA ALA A 500 15.69 80.66 -21.49
C ALA A 500 16.91 81.36 -22.16
N HIS A 501 17.13 82.63 -21.86
CA HIS A 501 18.28 83.39 -22.37
C HIS A 501 19.62 83.04 -21.68
N ARG A 502 19.60 82.44 -20.48
CA ARG A 502 20.79 81.91 -19.79
C ARG A 502 21.16 80.48 -20.22
N ILE A 503 20.24 79.74 -20.81
CA ILE A 503 20.44 78.33 -21.22
C ILE A 503 20.79 78.21 -22.73
N GLY A 504 21.04 79.32 -23.42
CA GLY A 504 21.73 79.30 -24.72
C GLY A 504 20.98 78.61 -25.85
N ILE A 505 19.64 78.66 -25.87
CA ILE A 505 18.83 78.14 -26.96
C ILE A 505 18.21 79.34 -27.68
N ILE A 506 18.59 79.53 -28.95
CA ILE A 506 18.21 80.60 -29.89
C ILE A 506 19.20 81.78 -29.95
N ASN A 507 20.22 81.63 -30.80
CA ASN A 507 20.90 82.76 -31.45
C ASN A 507 20.05 83.20 -32.65
N ALA A 508 19.45 84.38 -32.58
CA ALA A 508 18.96 85.09 -33.76
C ALA A 508 19.49 86.54 -33.72
N PRO A 509 20.18 87.02 -34.77
CA PRO A 509 20.79 88.35 -34.79
C PRO A 509 19.74 89.47 -34.94
N PRO A 510 19.97 90.65 -34.36
CA PRO A 510 19.02 91.77 -34.42
C PRO A 510 19.05 92.47 -35.79
N ALA A 511 17.89 92.95 -36.23
CA ALA A 511 17.74 93.80 -37.40
C ALA A 511 18.35 95.20 -37.17
N PRO A 512 18.97 95.82 -38.18
CA PRO A 512 19.55 97.16 -38.06
C PRO A 512 18.49 98.25 -38.09
N ALA A 513 18.73 99.32 -37.33
CA ALA A 513 17.89 100.51 -37.29
C ALA A 513 18.41 101.62 -38.22
N THR A 514 17.44 102.38 -38.76
CA THR A 514 17.51 103.75 -39.35
C THR A 514 18.02 103.87 -40.81
N PRO A 515 17.64 104.94 -41.58
CA PRO A 515 17.00 106.19 -41.17
C PRO A 515 15.82 106.74 -42.02
N VAL A 516 15.18 107.72 -41.39
CA VAL A 516 14.38 108.84 -41.92
C VAL A 516 14.79 109.33 -43.32
N ALA A 517 13.82 109.50 -44.23
CA ALA A 517 13.51 110.80 -44.86
C ALA A 517 12.55 110.71 -46.05
N ARG A 518 11.68 111.73 -46.09
CA ARG A 518 10.99 112.37 -47.22
C ARG A 518 9.63 111.87 -47.67
N SER A 519 8.83 112.91 -47.85
CA SER A 519 7.41 113.07 -48.03
C SER A 519 7.03 113.29 -49.51
N PHE A 520 5.74 113.08 -49.77
CA PHE A 520 4.88 113.67 -50.82
C PHE A 520 4.81 112.98 -52.19
N PRO A 521 3.65 113.10 -52.89
CA PRO A 521 2.77 111.95 -53.12
C PRO A 521 2.35 111.78 -54.60
N GLY A 522 1.56 110.74 -54.88
CA GLY A 522 0.58 110.78 -55.97
C GLY A 522 0.61 109.59 -56.94
N GLY A 523 -0.59 109.20 -57.38
CA GLY A 523 -0.86 108.32 -58.52
C GLY A 523 -1.19 106.89 -58.10
N ASP A 524 -2.47 106.58 -57.85
CA ASP A 524 -3.42 106.03 -58.83
C ASP A 524 -2.91 104.76 -59.50
N SER A 525 -3.51 103.61 -59.11
CA SER A 525 -4.37 102.81 -60.00
C SER A 525 -3.51 101.77 -60.75
N VAL A 526 -3.79 100.47 -60.84
CA VAL A 526 -5.00 99.77 -61.28
C VAL A 526 -4.57 98.29 -61.43
N ASP A 527 -5.55 97.39 -61.30
CA ASP A 527 -5.58 96.00 -61.79
C ASP A 527 -4.66 94.96 -61.13
N ALA A 528 -5.28 94.02 -60.41
CA ALA A 528 -5.77 92.74 -60.94
C ALA A 528 -4.65 91.69 -60.86
N LEU A 529 -4.86 90.44 -60.50
CA LEU A 529 -5.79 89.50 -61.12
C LEU A 529 -5.58 88.16 -60.35
N VAL A 530 -6.60 87.31 -60.36
CA VAL A 530 -6.54 85.83 -60.23
C VAL A 530 -6.37 85.23 -58.82
N LEU A 531 -7.52 84.85 -58.25
CA LEU A 531 -7.73 83.63 -57.46
C LEU A 531 -7.44 82.38 -58.33
N PRO A 532 -6.99 81.24 -57.77
CA PRO A 532 -8.00 80.32 -57.26
C PRO A 532 -7.59 79.59 -55.96
N PRO A 533 -8.54 79.32 -55.05
CA PRO A 533 -8.48 78.19 -54.12
C PRO A 533 -9.00 76.93 -54.88
N PRO A 534 -8.91 75.67 -54.40
CA PRO A 534 -9.72 75.31 -53.23
C PRO A 534 -9.29 74.03 -52.44
N ASP A 535 -10.09 73.76 -51.39
CA ASP A 535 -10.48 72.45 -50.83
C ASP A 535 -9.39 71.55 -50.25
N TYR A 536 -9.33 71.25 -48.94
CA TYR A 536 -10.36 70.72 -48.02
C TYR A 536 -11.10 69.48 -48.54
N GLU A 537 -10.64 68.28 -48.18
CA GLU A 537 -11.47 67.38 -47.38
C GLU A 537 -10.66 66.23 -46.70
N PRO A 538 -11.19 65.66 -45.60
CA PRO A 538 -10.56 64.62 -44.79
C PRO A 538 -11.19 63.22 -44.99
N ARG A 539 -10.44 62.15 -44.67
CA ARG A 539 -10.92 60.85 -44.14
C ARG A 539 -9.69 59.97 -43.83
N ARG A 540 -9.52 59.53 -42.58
CA ARG A 540 -9.90 58.19 -42.06
C ARG A 540 -9.37 57.06 -42.92
N ASP A 541 -8.37 56.35 -42.40
CA ASP A 541 -8.59 55.06 -41.73
C ASP A 541 -7.70 54.97 -40.47
#